data_AF-A0A4P6XLS5-F1
#
_entry.id   AF-A0A4P6XLS5-F1
#
_cell.length_a   1.000
_cell.length_b   1.000
_cell.length_c   1.000
_cell.angle_alpha   90.00
_cell.angle_beta   90.00
_cell.angle_gamma   90.00
#
_symmetry.space_group_name_H-M   'P 1'
#
loop_
_entity.id
_entity.type
_entity.pdbx_description
1 polymer ?
#
loop_
_entity_poly.entity_id
_entity_poly.type
_entity_poly.pdbx_seq_one_letter_code
_entity_poly.pdbx_strand_id
1 'polypeptide(L)'
;MYDLELIAASLERTKPDGTKGVKLRKSYKNHIQDLKGKHQIPPAMPLNGQLLDPDLAKQPDVIAEFNPELLSAALKFDKTPINGIPGFSPADLALSDQTSFVRGDENGESDEAKRKRKKKQISGGDFKRLHL
;
A
#
# COMPACT_ATOMS: atom_id res chain seq x y z
N MET A 1 -19.50 -32.29 16.84
CA MET A 1 -18.27 -31.88 17.52
C MET A 1 -17.98 -30.45 17.07
N TYR A 2 -18.28 -29.44 17.91
CA TYR A 2 -18.04 -27.99 17.71
C TYR A 2 -18.48 -27.29 16.38
N ASP A 3 -19.04 -28.01 15.40
CA ASP A 3 -19.61 -27.49 14.15
C ASP A 3 -18.69 -26.57 13.33
N LEU A 4 -17.39 -26.88 13.33
CA LEU A 4 -16.34 -26.11 12.63
C LEU A 4 -16.12 -26.52 11.16
N GLU A 5 -16.95 -27.43 10.63
CA GLU A 5 -16.79 -28.01 9.30
C GLU A 5 -16.82 -26.97 8.19
N LEU A 6 -17.69 -25.96 8.30
CA LEU A 6 -17.79 -24.85 7.33
C LEU A 6 -16.50 -24.02 7.29
N ILE A 7 -15.90 -23.75 8.45
CA ILE A 7 -14.65 -23.00 8.55
C ILE A 7 -13.50 -23.84 8.00
N ALA A 8 -13.45 -25.13 8.36
CA ALA A 8 -12.46 -26.06 7.87
C ALA A 8 -12.48 -26.14 6.33
N ALA A 9 -13.67 -26.27 5.73
CA ALA A 9 -13.84 -26.27 4.28
C ALA A 9 -13.38 -24.95 3.62
N SER A 10 -13.57 -23.80 4.29
CA SER A 10 -13.15 -22.50 3.74
C SER A 10 -11.62 -22.28 3.72
N LEU A 11 -10.88 -22.97 4.61
CA LEU A 11 -9.44 -22.78 4.82
C LEU A 11 -8.61 -24.03 4.51
N GLU A 12 -9.22 -25.05 3.91
CA GLU A 12 -8.54 -26.30 3.60
C GLU A 12 -7.36 -26.10 2.64
N ARG A 13 -6.26 -26.83 2.88
CA ARG A 13 -5.06 -26.77 2.02
C ARG A 13 -5.28 -27.50 0.69
N THR A 14 -6.11 -28.53 0.74
CA THR A 14 -6.42 -29.43 -0.35
C THR A 14 -7.91 -29.64 -0.30
N LYS A 15 -8.57 -29.45 -1.42
CA LYS A 15 -9.99 -29.72 -1.57
C LYS A 15 -10.24 -31.23 -1.60
N PRO A 16 -11.49 -31.70 -1.35
CA PRO A 16 -11.83 -33.12 -1.44
C PRO A 16 -11.62 -33.71 -2.85
N ASP A 17 -11.57 -32.87 -3.89
CA ASP A 17 -11.23 -33.26 -5.27
C ASP A 17 -9.71 -33.44 -5.52
N GLY A 18 -8.87 -33.22 -4.50
CA GLY A 18 -7.41 -33.32 -4.59
C GLY A 18 -6.71 -32.08 -5.14
N THR A 19 -7.46 -31.04 -5.53
CA THR A 19 -6.88 -29.77 -5.99
C THR A 19 -6.41 -28.90 -4.81
N LYS A 20 -5.53 -27.94 -5.09
CA LYS A 20 -5.08 -26.99 -4.06
C LYS A 20 -6.24 -26.11 -3.62
N GLY A 21 -6.38 -25.95 -2.30
CA GLY A 21 -7.35 -25.04 -1.70
C GLY A 21 -6.97 -23.56 -1.87
N VAL A 22 -7.54 -22.71 -1.02
CA VAL A 22 -7.41 -21.25 -1.17
C VAL A 22 -5.95 -20.80 -1.08
N LYS A 23 -5.50 -20.03 -2.07
CA LYS A 23 -4.16 -19.43 -2.06
C LYS A 23 -4.13 -18.23 -1.12
N LEU A 24 -3.76 -18.49 0.13
CA LEU A 24 -3.60 -17.46 1.14
C LEU A 24 -2.25 -16.75 1.03
N ARG A 25 -2.25 -15.43 1.22
CA ARG A 25 -1.01 -14.66 1.43
C ARG A 25 -0.64 -14.73 2.91
N LYS A 26 0.66 -14.74 3.20
CA LYS A 26 1.18 -14.65 4.58
C LYS A 26 0.81 -13.33 5.25
N SER A 27 0.61 -12.27 4.46
CA SER A 27 0.21 -10.96 4.93
C SER A 27 -1.25 -10.67 4.60
N TYR A 28 -1.83 -9.69 5.28
CA TYR A 28 -3.19 -9.20 5.06
C TYR A 28 -3.35 -8.39 3.76
N LYS A 29 -2.44 -8.53 2.79
CA LYS A 29 -2.45 -7.76 1.52
C LYS A 29 -3.78 -7.88 0.77
N ASN A 30 -4.45 -9.02 0.87
CA ASN A 30 -5.74 -9.23 0.21
C ASN A 30 -6.86 -8.33 0.79
N HIS A 31 -6.74 -7.90 2.05
CA HIS A 31 -7.71 -7.00 2.70
C HIS A 31 -7.49 -5.50 2.42
N ILE A 32 -6.35 -5.16 1.84
CA ILE A 32 -5.98 -3.76 1.51
C ILE A 32 -5.78 -3.57 0.00
N GLN A 33 -6.07 -4.61 -0.79
CA GLN A 33 -5.85 -4.59 -2.24
C GLN A 33 -6.99 -3.88 -2.98
N ASP A 34 -8.17 -3.85 -2.37
CA ASP A 34 -9.37 -3.14 -2.82
C ASP A 34 -9.31 -1.64 -2.48
N LEU A 35 -8.51 -1.24 -1.50
CA LEU A 35 -8.26 0.16 -1.17
C LEU A 35 -7.56 0.87 -2.32
N LYS A 36 -7.91 2.16 -2.52
CA LYS A 36 -7.32 2.98 -3.57
C LYS A 36 -5.87 3.33 -3.21
N GLY A 37 -4.97 3.02 -4.14
CA GLY A 37 -3.57 3.41 -4.06
C GLY A 37 -2.64 2.32 -3.54
N LYS A 38 -1.35 2.66 -3.39
CA LYS A 38 -0.32 1.72 -2.98
C LYS A 38 -0.11 1.76 -1.47
N HIS A 39 -0.64 0.75 -0.79
CA HIS A 39 -0.43 0.59 0.66
C HIS A 39 0.76 -0.33 0.95
N GLN A 40 1.71 0.16 1.75
CA GLN A 40 2.81 -0.64 2.29
C GLN A 40 2.35 -1.29 3.61
N ILE A 41 2.69 -2.56 3.81
CA ILE A 41 2.35 -3.29 5.04
C ILE A 41 3.43 -2.98 6.07
N PRO A 42 3.14 -2.26 7.17
CA PRO A 42 4.10 -2.01 8.21
C PRO A 42 4.60 -3.33 8.84
N PRO A 43 5.83 -3.32 9.39
CA PRO A 43 6.33 -4.45 10.19
C PRO A 43 5.45 -4.64 11.44
N ALA A 44 5.62 -5.77 12.12
CA ALA A 44 4.88 -6.07 13.34
C ALA A 44 5.06 -4.92 14.36
N MET A 45 3.96 -4.22 14.66
CA MET A 45 3.94 -3.18 15.67
C MET A 45 3.89 -3.82 17.07
N PRO A 46 4.53 -3.21 18.08
CA PRO A 46 4.34 -3.63 19.46
C PRO A 46 2.86 -3.50 19.84
N LEU A 47 2.39 -4.39 20.72
CA LEU A 47 1.04 -4.28 21.28
C LEU A 47 0.88 -2.90 21.93
N ASN A 48 -0.28 -2.24 21.74
CA ASN A 48 -0.53 -0.99 22.43
C ASN A 48 -0.49 -1.24 23.95
N GLY A 49 0.48 -0.64 24.64
CA GLY A 49 0.68 -0.83 26.08
C GLY A 49 -0.54 -0.42 26.91
N GLN A 50 -1.37 0.48 26.40
CA GLN A 50 -2.62 0.88 27.04
C GLN A 50 -3.62 -0.27 27.17
N LEU A 51 -3.60 -1.25 26.25
CA LEU A 51 -4.49 -2.43 26.32
C LEU A 51 -4.15 -3.35 27.50
N LEU A 52 -2.94 -3.22 28.05
CA LEU A 52 -2.48 -3.99 29.20
C LEU A 52 -2.72 -3.26 30.53
N ASP A 53 -3.18 -2.01 30.47
CA ASP A 53 -3.41 -1.19 31.66
C ASP A 53 -4.80 -1.50 32.26
N PRO A 54 -4.87 -2.10 33.46
CA PRO A 54 -6.14 -2.38 34.12
C PRO A 54 -6.90 -1.10 34.54
N ASP A 55 -6.22 0.05 34.62
CA ASP A 55 -6.82 1.32 35.00
C ASP A 55 -7.45 2.06 33.81
N LEU A 56 -7.21 1.62 32.57
CA LEU A 56 -7.85 2.19 31.37
C LEU A 56 -9.38 2.05 31.43
N ALA A 57 -9.90 0.99 32.04
CA ALA A 57 -11.35 0.79 32.22
C ALA A 57 -11.99 1.83 33.18
N LYS A 58 -11.19 2.51 34.01
CA LYS A 58 -11.67 3.51 34.97
C LYS A 58 -11.75 4.91 34.37
N GLN A 59 -11.02 5.17 33.29
CA GLN A 59 -11.06 6.44 32.57
C GLN A 59 -11.73 6.22 31.22
N PRO A 60 -13.05 6.48 31.09
CA PRO A 60 -13.69 6.41 29.78
C PRO A 60 -13.01 7.43 28.87
N ASP A 61 -12.58 6.98 27.69
CA ASP A 61 -11.96 7.80 26.65
C ASP A 61 -13.05 8.68 26.02
N VAL A 62 -13.50 9.70 26.75
CA VAL A 62 -14.54 10.63 26.31
C VAL A 62 -13.87 11.67 25.43
N ILE A 63 -14.01 11.48 24.12
CA ILE A 63 -13.60 12.49 23.14
C ILE A 63 -14.47 13.73 23.37
N ALA A 64 -13.87 14.78 23.91
CA ALA A 64 -14.52 16.07 24.09
C ALA A 64 -14.83 16.71 22.73
N GLU A 65 -15.89 17.54 22.69
CA GLU A 65 -16.22 18.30 21.50
C GLU A 65 -15.05 19.22 21.12
N PHE A 66 -14.66 19.14 19.85
CA PHE A 66 -13.49 19.83 19.35
C PHE A 66 -13.87 21.18 18.73
N ASN A 67 -13.14 22.24 19.07
CA ASN A 67 -13.46 23.59 18.58
C ASN A 67 -13.08 23.74 17.09
N PRO A 68 -14.06 23.94 16.19
CA PRO A 68 -13.81 24.03 14.74
C PRO A 68 -13.04 25.30 14.34
N GLU A 69 -13.18 26.40 15.09
CA GLU A 69 -12.51 27.66 14.78
C GLU A 69 -11.00 27.55 14.97
N LEU A 70 -10.57 26.92 16.09
CA LEU A 70 -9.15 26.67 16.36
C LEU A 70 -8.52 25.76 15.29
N LEU A 71 -9.26 24.76 14.82
CA LEU A 71 -8.81 23.89 13.74
C LEU A 71 -8.59 24.68 12.44
N SER A 72 -9.57 25.50 12.07
CA SER A 72 -9.54 26.29 10.85
C SER A 72 -8.42 27.33 10.87
N ALA A 73 -8.09 27.86 12.04
CA ALA A 73 -6.95 28.77 12.22
C ALA A 73 -5.62 28.02 12.12
N ALA A 74 -5.52 26.82 12.70
CA ALA A 74 -4.31 26.01 12.73
C ALA A 74 -3.97 25.33 11.39
N LEU A 75 -4.97 24.90 10.60
CA LEU A 75 -4.77 24.19 9.32
C LEU A 75 -4.55 25.12 8.11
N LYS A 76 -4.07 26.34 8.32
CA LYS A 76 -3.68 27.25 7.24
C LYS A 76 -2.25 26.97 6.83
N PHE A 77 -2.08 26.23 5.75
CA PHE A 77 -0.77 25.88 5.20
C PHE A 77 -0.40 26.79 4.03
N ASP A 78 0.86 27.19 3.98
CA ASP A 78 1.44 27.81 2.79
C ASP A 78 1.54 26.78 1.64
N LYS A 79 1.53 27.28 0.40
CA LYS A 79 1.72 26.42 -0.77
C LYS A 79 3.08 25.74 -0.69
N THR A 80 3.10 24.44 -0.96
CA THR A 80 4.34 23.67 -0.99
C THR A 80 5.33 24.28 -2.00
N PRO A 81 6.61 24.43 -1.64
CA PRO A 81 7.62 24.94 -2.56
C PRO A 81 7.78 24.00 -3.75
N ILE A 82 8.35 24.51 -4.85
CA ILE A 82 8.53 23.76 -6.11
C ILE A 82 9.32 22.46 -5.90
N ASN A 83 10.25 22.45 -4.94
CA ASN A 83 11.07 21.29 -4.60
C ASN A 83 10.35 20.26 -3.69
N GLY A 84 9.08 20.49 -3.36
CA GLY A 84 8.30 19.64 -2.47
C GLY A 84 8.65 19.81 -0.99
N ILE A 85 7.99 19.01 -0.14
CA ILE A 85 8.26 18.98 1.30
C ILE A 85 9.43 18.00 1.53
N PRO A 86 10.52 18.42 2.20
CA PRO A 86 11.63 17.52 2.52
C PRO A 86 11.16 16.27 3.27
N GLY A 87 11.61 15.09 2.83
CA GLY A 87 11.24 13.81 3.46
C GLY A 87 9.87 13.27 3.08
N PHE A 88 9.11 13.95 2.22
CA PHE A 88 7.81 13.48 1.73
C PHE A 88 7.88 13.04 0.27
N SER A 89 7.37 11.84 -0.02
CA SER A 89 7.25 11.32 -1.39
C SER A 89 5.79 11.36 -1.85
N PRO A 90 5.46 12.02 -2.97
CA PRO A 90 4.11 12.00 -3.52
C PRO A 90 3.62 10.60 -3.91
N ALA A 91 4.52 9.63 -4.10
CA ALA A 91 4.15 8.24 -4.38
C ALA A 91 3.41 7.57 -3.21
N ASP A 92 3.58 8.07 -1.98
CA ASP A 92 2.90 7.56 -0.80
C ASP A 92 1.48 8.12 -0.64
N LEU A 93 1.11 9.16 -1.42
CA LEU A 93 -0.25 9.70 -1.45
C LEU A 93 -1.26 8.71 -2.05
N ALA A 94 -0.76 7.64 -2.69
CA ALA A 94 -1.60 6.58 -3.21
C ALA A 94 -2.67 7.10 -4.23
N LEU A 95 -2.46 8.30 -4.78
CA LEU A 95 -3.31 8.88 -5.81
C LEU A 95 -3.11 8.07 -7.08
N SER A 96 -4.21 7.59 -7.67
CA SER A 96 -4.16 6.95 -8.98
C SER A 96 -3.57 7.95 -9.99
N ASP A 97 -2.68 7.48 -10.88
CA ASP A 97 -2.02 8.27 -11.95
C ASP A 97 -2.96 9.06 -12.88
N GLN A 98 -4.28 9.02 -12.66
CA GLN A 98 -5.24 9.82 -13.41
C GLN A 98 -5.10 11.33 -13.20
N THR A 99 -4.49 11.80 -12.12
CA THR A 99 -4.21 13.25 -11.94
C THR A 99 -2.94 13.71 -12.66
N SER A 100 -2.10 12.80 -13.14
CA SER A 100 -0.87 13.09 -13.89
C SER A 100 -1.16 13.62 -15.30
N PHE A 101 -2.40 13.49 -15.79
CA PHE A 101 -2.80 13.91 -17.14
C PHE A 101 -3.18 15.39 -17.28
N VAL A 102 -3.15 16.18 -16.20
CA VAL A 102 -3.58 17.60 -16.24
C VAL A 102 -2.41 18.60 -16.10
N ARG A 103 -1.16 18.14 -16.18
CA ARG A 103 0.01 19.04 -16.26
C ARG A 103 0.84 18.75 -17.49
N GLY A 104 0.68 19.60 -18.50
CA GLY A 104 1.69 19.84 -19.53
C GLY A 104 1.64 18.88 -20.71
N ASP A 105 0.90 19.32 -21.71
CA ASP A 105 1.20 19.11 -23.13
C ASP A 105 2.68 19.46 -23.44
N GLU A 106 3.21 18.91 -24.55
CA GLU A 106 4.59 18.96 -25.06
C GLU A 106 5.58 17.86 -24.63
N ASN A 107 5.36 16.63 -25.14
CA ASN A 107 6.34 16.02 -26.05
C ASN A 107 5.77 14.73 -26.65
N GLY A 108 5.37 14.79 -27.92
CA GLY A 108 5.04 13.62 -28.71
C GLY A 108 6.28 12.75 -28.91
N GLU A 109 6.43 11.72 -28.09
CA GLU A 109 7.51 10.74 -28.24
C GLU A 109 7.25 9.88 -29.48
N SER A 110 8.00 10.15 -30.55
CA SER A 110 7.85 9.50 -31.85
C SER A 110 8.16 8.00 -31.78
N ASP A 111 7.42 7.20 -32.55
CA ASP A 111 7.53 5.72 -32.60
C ASP A 111 8.91 5.19 -32.99
N GLU A 112 9.83 6.07 -33.41
CA GLU A 112 11.21 5.72 -33.77
C GLU A 112 12.07 5.36 -32.55
N ALA A 113 11.81 5.93 -31.37
CA ALA A 113 12.53 5.62 -30.13
C ALA A 113 12.24 4.20 -29.61
N LYS A 114 11.00 3.72 -29.79
CA LYS A 114 10.57 2.36 -29.38
C LYS A 114 11.26 1.27 -30.21
N ARG A 115 11.53 1.54 -31.49
CA ARG A 115 12.22 0.57 -32.38
C ARG A 115 13.70 0.39 -32.04
N LYS A 116 14.40 1.45 -31.59
CA LYS A 116 15.82 1.37 -31.23
C LYS A 116 16.08 0.60 -29.93
N ARG A 117 15.16 0.64 -28.95
CA ARG A 117 15.24 -0.18 -27.72
C ARG A 117 15.04 -1.68 -27.99
N LYS A 118 14.16 -2.05 -28.92
CA LYS A 118 13.89 -3.46 -29.25
C LYS A 118 15.01 -4.13 -30.06
N LYS A 119 15.81 -3.36 -30.82
CA LYS A 119 16.93 -3.89 -31.61
C LYS A 119 18.20 -4.15 -30.79
N LYS A 120 18.37 -3.51 -29.63
CA LYS A 120 19.57 -3.66 -28.78
C LYS A 120 19.53 -4.90 -27.85
N GLN A 121 18.37 -5.55 -27.70
CA GLN A 121 18.23 -6.77 -26.88
C GLN A 121 18.37 -8.08 -27.68
N ILE A 122 18.47 -8.04 -29.00
CA ILE A 122 18.52 -9.25 -29.86
C ILE A 122 19.95 -9.60 -30.31
N SER A 123 20.94 -8.74 -30.03
CA SER A 123 22.32 -8.97 -30.47
C SER A 123 23.33 -8.98 -29.31
N GLY A 124 23.48 -10.16 -28.69
CA GLY A 124 24.77 -10.67 -28.27
C GLY A 124 25.24 -10.39 -26.84
N GLY A 125 25.49 -11.49 -26.10
CA GLY A 125 26.56 -11.55 -25.10
C GLY A 125 26.17 -12.19 -23.78
N ASP A 126 26.26 -13.52 -23.69
CA ASP A 126 26.28 -14.28 -22.44
C ASP A 126 27.31 -13.71 -21.47
N PHE A 127 26.87 -13.28 -20.28
CA PHE A 127 27.74 -13.12 -19.14
C PHE A 127 27.12 -13.77 -17.91
N LYS A 128 27.55 -15.01 -17.65
CA LYS A 128 27.47 -15.65 -16.34
C LYS A 128 28.09 -14.71 -15.30
N ARG A 129 27.42 -14.49 -14.16
CA ARG A 129 28.06 -13.95 -12.97
C ARG A 129 27.81 -14.87 -11.78
N LEU A 130 28.92 -15.13 -11.11
CA LEU A 130 29.15 -16.08 -10.03
C LEU A 130 28.38 -15.71 -8.75
N HIS A 131 28.05 -16.73 -7.98
CA HIS A 131 27.79 -16.62 -6.56
C HIS A 131 29.10 -16.36 -5.80
N LEU A 132 29.09 -15.34 -4.94
CA LEU A 132 29.88 -15.21 -3.73
C LEU A 132 28.91 -14.78 -2.63
#